data_AF-A0A892IBJ1-F1
#
_entry.id   AF-A0A892IBJ1-F1
#
_cell.length_a   1.000
_cell.length_b   1.000
_cell.length_c   1.000
_cell.angle_alpha   90.00
_cell.angle_beta   90.00
_cell.angle_gamma   90.00
#
_symmetry.space_group_name_H-M   'P 1'
#
loop_
_entity.id
_entity.type
_entity.pdbx_description
1 polymer ?
#
loop_
_entity_poly.entity_id
_entity_poly.type
_entity_poly.pdbx_seq_one_letter_code
_entity_poly.pdbx_strand_id
1 'polypeptide(L)' 'MAAKEVSKKKYLKILNKRLRAEPNAPAGASFVFFPPGAKAKHATGIASGEPRSERELAIMAEVQRKAADEYIVVGA' A
#
# COMPACT_ATOMS: atom_id res chain seq x y z
N MET A 1 11.02 -14.05 -9.25
CA MET A 1 9.62 -14.14 -9.74
C MET A 1 9.39 -12.94 -10.64
N ALA A 2 8.69 -13.08 -11.77
CA ALA A 2 8.38 -11.94 -12.64
C ALA A 2 7.41 -11.01 -11.90
N ALA A 3 7.82 -9.77 -11.66
CA ALA A 3 6.98 -8.80 -10.99
C ALA A 3 5.77 -8.46 -11.87
N LYS A 4 4.57 -8.57 -11.30
CA LYS A 4 3.31 -8.40 -12.02
C LYS A 4 2.97 -6.93 -12.17
N GLU A 5 2.77 -6.50 -13.40
CA GLU A 5 2.32 -5.15 -13.72
C GLU A 5 0.87 -4.94 -13.25
N VAL A 6 0.66 -3.91 -12.45
CA VAL A 6 -0.66 -3.56 -11.89
C VAL A 6 -0.86 -2.05 -11.92
N SER A 7 -2.10 -1.61 -12.11
CA SER A 7 -2.43 -0.18 -12.00
C SER A 7 -2.35 0.30 -10.55
N LYS A 8 -2.08 1.60 -10.35
CA LYS A 8 -2.07 2.25 -9.02
C LYS A 8 -3.28 1.88 -8.14
N LYS A 9 -4.48 1.81 -8.74
CA LYS A 9 -5.73 1.39 -8.06
C LYS A 9 -5.73 -0.08 -7.65
N LYS A 10 -5.21 -0.96 -8.51
CA LYS A 10 -5.13 -2.40 -8.23
C LYS A 10 -4.05 -2.68 -7.17
N TYR A 11 -2.91 -1.99 -7.25
CA TYR A 11 -1.85 -2.05 -6.26
C TYR A 11 -2.33 -1.63 -4.87
N LEU A 12 -3.05 -0.50 -4.76
CA LEU A 12 -3.62 -0.04 -3.49
C LEU A 12 -4.58 -1.07 -2.88
N LYS A 13 -5.40 -1.73 -3.70
CA LYS A 13 -6.30 -2.80 -3.24
C LYS A 13 -5.53 -4.02 -2.73
N ILE A 14 -4.45 -4.40 -3.40
CA ILE A 14 -3.61 -5.54 -2.98
C ILE A 14 -2.94 -5.23 -1.65
N LEU A 15 -2.35 -4.04 -1.50
CA LEU A 15 -1.73 -3.61 -0.24
C LEU A 15 -2.72 -3.64 0.92
N ASN A 16 -3.92 -3.07 0.75
CA ASN A 16 -4.95 -3.10 1.79
C ASN A 16 -5.43 -4.54 2.10
N LYS A 17 -5.52 -5.41 1.09
CA LYS A 17 -5.88 -6.82 1.29
C LYS A 17 -4.81 -7.56 2.09
N ARG A 18 -3.53 -7.36 1.76
CA ARG A 18 -2.39 -7.94 2.50
C ARG A 18 -2.32 -7.42 3.92
N LEU A 19 -2.48 -6.11 4.10
CA LEU A 19 -2.50 -5.48 5.41
C LEU A 19 -3.62 -6.04 6.30
N ARG A 20 -4.83 -6.25 5.76
CA ARG A 20 -5.92 -6.89 6.49
C ARG A 20 -5.70 -8.38 6.78
N ALA A 21 -4.85 -9.05 5.99
CA ALA A 21 -4.50 -10.45 6.18
C ALA A 21 -3.34 -10.63 7.18
N GLU A 22 -2.56 -9.57 7.45
CA GLU A 22 -1.50 -9.59 8.44
C GLU A 22 -2.11 -9.55 9.86
N PRO A 23 -1.92 -10.59 10.68
CA PRO A 23 -2.51 -10.66 12.02
C PRO A 23 -1.93 -9.63 12.99
N ASN A 24 -0.71 -9.16 12.71
CA ASN A 24 -0.06 -8.09 13.47
C ASN A 24 -0.43 -6.70 12.96
N ALA A 25 -1.15 -6.61 11.84
CA ALA A 25 -1.55 -5.32 11.33
C ALA A 25 -2.61 -4.70 12.23
N PRO A 26 -2.58 -3.38 12.42
CA PRO A 26 -3.47 -2.75 13.36
C PRO A 26 -4.90 -2.67 12.81
N ALA A 27 -5.89 -2.88 13.67
CA ALA A 27 -7.30 -2.81 13.28
C ALA A 27 -7.61 -1.43 12.68
N GLY A 28 -8.11 -1.40 11.44
CA GLY A 28 -8.38 -0.16 10.70
C GLY A 28 -7.24 0.33 9.80
N ALA A 29 -6.07 -0.33 9.81
CA ALA A 29 -4.94 0.05 8.95
C ALA A 29 -5.32 0.04 7.49
N SER A 30 -5.07 1.18 6.85
CA SER A 30 -5.42 1.39 5.45
C SER A 30 -4.31 2.16 4.76
N PHE A 31 -3.92 1.67 3.59
CA PHE A 31 -3.13 2.44 2.64
C PHE A 31 -4.05 3.36 1.84
N VAL A 32 -3.61 4.60 1.66
CA VAL A 32 -4.28 5.63 0.86
C VAL A 32 -3.33 6.18 -0.19
N PHE A 33 -3.86 6.83 -1.22
CA PHE A 33 -3.03 7.56 -2.17
C PHE A 33 -2.40 8.79 -1.51
N PHE A 34 -1.15 9.09 -1.90
CA PHE A 34 -0.45 10.29 -1.52
C PHE A 34 -0.43 11.30 -2.68
N PRO A 35 -0.74 12.59 -2.47
CA PRO A 35 -1.23 13.18 -1.21
C PRO A 35 -2.62 12.63 -0.78
N PRO A 36 -2.96 12.61 0.53
CA PRO A 36 -4.23 12.09 1.01
C PRO A 36 -5.42 12.71 0.26
N GLY A 37 -6.32 11.87 -0.27
CA GLY A 37 -7.44 12.30 -1.11
C GLY A 37 -7.14 12.38 -2.61
N ALA A 38 -5.88 12.17 -3.03
CA ALA A 38 -5.54 12.07 -4.44
C ALA A 38 -6.23 10.87 -5.11
N LYS A 39 -6.72 11.08 -6.33
CA LYS A 39 -7.18 9.98 -7.19
C LYS A 39 -5.97 9.26 -7.76
N ALA A 40 -6.13 7.98 -8.12
CA ALA A 40 -5.04 7.16 -8.68
C ALA A 40 -4.23 7.85 -9.80
N LYS A 41 -4.87 8.65 -10.67
CA LYS A 41 -4.24 9.43 -11.74
C LYS A 41 -3.34 10.60 -11.28
N HIS A 42 -3.56 11.14 -10.09
CA HIS A 42 -2.78 12.24 -9.52
C HIS A 42 -1.98 11.82 -8.29
N ALA A 43 -2.09 10.57 -7.89
CA ALA A 43 -1.32 10.02 -6.79
C ALA A 43 0.15 9.89 -7.23
N THR A 44 1.03 10.52 -6.46
CA THR A 44 2.49 10.39 -6.59
C THR A 44 2.99 9.14 -5.88
N GLY A 45 2.21 8.62 -4.93
CA GLY A 45 2.54 7.40 -4.21
C GLY A 45 1.40 6.88 -3.37
N ILE A 46 1.75 6.02 -2.41
CA ILE A 46 0.85 5.46 -1.42
C ILE A 46 1.42 5.79 -0.04
N ALA A 47 0.55 6.23 0.86
CA ALA A 47 0.87 6.56 2.24
C ALA A 47 -0.07 5.83 3.21
N SER A 48 0.26 5.86 4.50
CA SER A 48 -0.61 5.43 5.59
C SER A 48 -1.77 6.41 5.78
N GLY A 49 -3.00 5.91 5.87
CA GLY A 49 -4.22 6.74 5.96
C GLY A 49 -4.41 7.48 7.28
N GLU A 50 -3.75 7.05 8.35
CA GLU A 50 -3.85 7.65 9.69
C GLU A 50 -2.46 7.69 10.36
N PRO A 51 -2.26 8.61 11.34
CA PRO A 51 -1.07 8.61 12.18
C PRO A 51 -1.01 7.30 12.96
N ARG A 52 0.09 6.58 12.81
CA ARG A 52 0.29 5.24 13.36
C ARG A 52 1.59 5.23 14.16
N SER A 53 1.64 4.37 15.17
CA SER A 53 2.85 4.13 15.97
C SER A 53 3.98 3.59 15.09
N GLU A 54 5.23 3.80 15.48
CA GLU A 54 6.41 3.36 14.70
C GLU A 54 6.37 1.87 14.34
N ARG A 55 5.91 1.02 15.26
CA ARG A 55 5.74 -0.42 15.05
C ARG A 55 4.74 -0.74 13.93
N GLU A 56 3.66 0.02 13.86
CA GLU A 56 2.62 -0.16 12.84
C GLU A 56 3.12 0.33 11.47
N LEU A 57 3.88 1.43 11.43
CA LEU A 57 4.54 1.91 10.23
C LEU A 57 5.56 0.90 9.70
N ALA A 58 6.30 0.21 10.58
CA ALA A 58 7.22 -0.86 10.18
C ALA A 58 6.51 -2.02 9.49
N ILE A 59 5.35 -2.45 10.02
CA ILE A 59 4.53 -3.51 9.39
C ILE A 59 4.02 -3.05 8.02
N MET A 60 3.53 -1.81 7.91
CA MET A 60 3.09 -1.25 6.64
C MET A 60 4.22 -1.17 5.62
N ALA A 61 5.42 -0.74 6.05
CA ALA A 61 6.60 -0.69 5.21
C ALA A 61 7.02 -2.09 4.72
N GLU A 62 6.92 -3.12 5.57
CA GLU A 62 7.21 -4.50 5.18
C GLU A 62 6.20 -5.04 4.16
N VAL A 63 4.90 -4.79 4.38
CA VAL A 63 3.83 -5.16 3.42
C VAL A 63 4.05 -4.47 2.08
N GLN A 64 4.44 -3.20 2.09
CA GLN A 64 4.74 -2.44 0.89
C GLN A 64 5.98 -2.99 0.18
N ARG A 65 7.04 -3.31 0.92
CA ARG A 65 8.27 -3.91 0.38
C ARG A 65 7.99 -5.26 -0.29
N LYS A 66 7.28 -6.16 0.39
CA LYS A 66 6.85 -7.45 -0.17
C LYS A 66 6.01 -7.27 -1.43
N ALA A 67 5.10 -6.30 -1.43
CA ALA A 67 4.29 -6.02 -2.61
C ALA A 67 5.08 -5.36 -3.75
N ALA A 68 6.07 -4.52 -3.46
CA ALA A 68 6.92 -3.88 -4.48
C ALA A 68 7.87 -4.88 -5.15
N ASP A 69 8.28 -5.94 -4.45
CA ASP A 69 9.04 -7.06 -5.03
C ASP A 69 8.18 -7.86 -6.03
N GLU A 70 6.90 -8.06 -5.70
CA GLU A 70 5.99 -8.88 -6.50
C GLU A 70 5.21 -8.10 -7.57
N TYR A 71 5.07 -6.78 -7.44
CA TYR A 71 4.23 -5.97 -8.30
C TYR A 71 4.91 -4.68 -8.74
N ILE A 72 4.91 -4.43 -10.05
CA ILE A 72 5.34 -3.16 -10.63
C ILE A 72 4.09 -2.31 -10.87
N VAL A 73 4.08 -1.10 -10.30
CA VAL A 73 2.98 -0.16 -10.50
C VAL A 73 3.18 0.53 -11.84
N VAL A 74 2.34 0.20 -12.82
CA VAL A 74 2.36 0.80 -14.16
C VAL A 74 1.08 1.60 -14.40
N GLY A 75 1.21 2.72 -15.10
CA GLY A 75 0.11 3.63 -15.42
C GLY A 75 0.31 5.00 -14.79
N ALA A 76 0.62 5.97 -15.66
CA ALA A 76 0.68 7.40 -15.35
C ALA A 76 -0.70 7.89 -14.88
#